data_AF-A0A346R109-F1
#
_entry.id   AF-A0A346R109-F1
#
_cell.length_a   1.000
_cell.length_b   1.000
_cell.length_c   1.000
_cell.angle_alpha   90.00
_cell.angle_beta   90.00
_cell.angle_gamma   90.00
#
_symmetry.space_group_name_H-M   'P 1'
#
loop_
_entity.id
_entity.type
_entity.pdbx_description
1 polymer ?
#
loop_
_entity_poly.entity_id
_entity_poly.type
_entity_poly.pdbx_seq_one_letter_code
_entity_poly.pdbx_strand_id
1 'polypeptide(L)'
;MSEVDKTNSEYNREFLKELRRRTKTPLSDLTFIFYLVFGVVLFSGFGVFVEIVKYWFSGSPLDVQGLQGVRAALAVFYPALIGAASLQLTLEAVKNSKTLMAVFAISSLLIMLIAAAVLGIQEFRQEGPKHIFSLSFILSLFGLWIWTVANADNPDLKTKPKPEDAVGGSVTRKLPGSTTGFTE
;
A
#
# COMPACT_ATOMS: atom_id res chain seq x y z
N MET A 1 35.38 -17.62 -4.37
CA MET A 1 34.28 -16.77 -3.88
C MET A 1 34.67 -16.27 -2.50
N SER A 2 34.83 -14.96 -2.36
CA SER A 2 35.33 -14.35 -1.11
C SER A 2 34.31 -14.50 0.02
N GLU A 3 34.74 -14.37 1.28
CA GLU A 3 33.85 -14.39 2.44
C GLU A 3 32.78 -13.28 2.36
N VAL A 4 33.16 -12.11 1.83
CA VAL A 4 32.28 -10.98 1.53
C VAL A 4 31.20 -11.33 0.51
N ASP A 5 31.53 -12.10 -0.54
CA ASP A 5 30.55 -12.53 -1.56
C ASP A 5 29.48 -13.46 -0.97
N LYS A 6 29.86 -14.33 -0.03
CA LYS A 6 28.93 -15.23 0.65
C LYS A 6 27.95 -14.44 1.53
N THR A 7 28.45 -13.50 2.32
CA THR A 7 27.64 -12.63 3.17
C THR A 7 26.65 -11.80 2.36
N ASN A 8 27.08 -11.17 1.26
CA ASN A 8 26.20 -10.38 0.39
C ASN A 8 25.10 -11.24 -0.27
N SER A 9 25.44 -12.45 -0.70
CA SER A 9 24.47 -13.40 -1.26
C SER A 9 23.39 -13.79 -0.24
N GLU A 10 23.78 -14.00 1.03
CA GLU A 10 22.84 -14.32 2.10
C GLU A 10 21.88 -13.16 2.40
N TYR A 11 22.39 -11.93 2.53
CA TYR A 11 21.57 -10.73 2.74
C TYR A 11 20.55 -10.52 1.61
N ASN A 12 20.97 -10.68 0.35
CA ASN A 12 20.07 -10.54 -0.80
C ASN A 12 18.98 -11.63 -0.81
N ARG A 13 19.34 -12.86 -0.43
CA ARG A 13 18.38 -13.97 -0.35
C ARG A 13 17.35 -13.73 0.77
N GLU A 14 17.77 -13.24 1.92
CA GLU A 14 16.87 -12.89 3.02
C GLU A 14 15.93 -11.75 2.65
N PHE A 15 16.45 -10.71 2.00
CA PHE A 15 15.64 -9.61 1.48
C PHE A 15 14.58 -10.10 0.49
N LEU A 16 14.96 -10.92 -0.49
CA LEU A 16 14.02 -11.47 -1.48
C LEU A 16 12.97 -12.38 -0.82
N LYS A 17 13.37 -13.17 0.18
CA LYS A 17 12.45 -14.01 0.95
C LYS A 17 11.44 -13.15 1.71
N GLU A 18 11.90 -12.08 2.35
CA GLU A 18 11.05 -11.15 3.08
C GLU A 18 10.10 -10.39 2.14
N LEU A 19 10.58 -9.88 1.02
CA LEU A 19 9.76 -9.19 0.02
C LEU A 19 8.68 -10.12 -0.56
N ARG A 20 9.04 -11.36 -0.86
CA ARG A 20 8.11 -12.39 -1.34
C ARG A 20 7.06 -12.74 -0.27
N ARG A 21 7.46 -12.84 1.00
CA ARG A 21 6.54 -13.08 2.11
C ARG A 21 5.56 -11.91 2.26
N ARG A 22 6.05 -10.69 2.32
CA ARG A 22 5.24 -9.46 2.43
C ARG A 22 4.29 -9.27 1.24
N THR A 23 4.65 -9.77 0.05
CA THR A 23 3.76 -9.76 -1.12
C THR A 23 2.62 -10.78 -1.02
N LYS A 24 2.87 -12.00 -0.51
CA LYS A 24 1.90 -13.11 -0.60
C LYS A 24 1.07 -13.30 0.65
N THR A 25 1.68 -13.21 1.84
CA THR A 25 1.02 -13.49 3.11
C THR A 25 -0.20 -12.59 3.40
N PRO A 26 -0.21 -11.28 3.13
CA PRO A 26 -1.39 -10.49 3.44
C PRO A 26 -2.57 -10.79 2.53
N LEU A 27 -2.33 -11.28 1.30
CA LEU A 27 -3.38 -11.64 0.34
C LEU A 27 -4.13 -12.94 0.68
N SER A 28 -3.81 -13.59 1.81
CA SER A 28 -4.62 -14.69 2.35
C SER A 28 -5.56 -14.27 3.48
N ASP A 29 -5.49 -13.01 3.95
CA ASP A 29 -6.35 -12.50 5.03
C ASP A 29 -7.50 -11.67 4.44
N LEU A 30 -8.74 -12.01 4.77
CA LEU A 30 -9.92 -11.36 4.20
C LEU A 30 -10.03 -9.89 4.60
N THR A 31 -9.71 -9.56 5.86
CA THR A 31 -9.71 -8.17 6.36
C THR A 31 -8.73 -7.33 5.57
N PHE A 32 -7.54 -7.87 5.30
CA PHE A 32 -6.54 -7.20 4.49
C PHE A 32 -7.03 -6.95 3.06
N ILE A 33 -7.59 -7.96 2.39
CA ILE A 33 -8.11 -7.82 1.02
C ILE A 33 -9.24 -6.80 0.98
N PHE A 34 -10.16 -6.84 1.94
CA PHE A 34 -11.27 -5.89 2.02
C PHE A 34 -10.75 -4.46 2.19
N TYR A 35 -9.79 -4.24 3.09
CA TYR A 35 -9.18 -2.94 3.26
C TYR A 35 -8.40 -2.48 2.02
N LEU A 36 -7.67 -3.37 1.35
CA LEU A 36 -6.98 -3.05 0.10
C LEU A 36 -7.96 -2.62 -0.99
N VAL A 37 -9.06 -3.35 -1.20
CA VAL A 37 -10.03 -3.04 -2.26
C VAL A 37 -10.84 -1.80 -1.92
N PHE A 38 -11.47 -1.76 -0.74
CA PHE A 38 -12.38 -0.67 -0.41
C PHE A 38 -11.60 0.56 0.11
N GLY A 39 -10.74 0.37 1.10
CA GLY A 39 -9.94 1.45 1.72
C GLY A 39 -8.93 2.06 0.76
N VAL A 40 -8.12 1.23 0.10
CA VAL A 40 -7.04 1.74 -0.75
C VAL A 40 -7.55 2.00 -2.16
N VAL A 41 -8.04 0.99 -2.89
CA VAL A 41 -8.39 1.20 -4.31
C VAL A 41 -9.58 2.15 -4.46
N LEU A 42 -10.69 1.92 -3.77
CA LEU A 42 -11.89 2.74 -3.95
C LEU A 42 -11.79 4.11 -3.28
N PHE A 43 -11.51 4.17 -1.98
CA PHE A 43 -11.50 5.45 -1.26
C PHE A 43 -10.29 6.31 -1.61
N SER A 44 -9.06 5.77 -1.63
CA SER A 44 -7.90 6.59 -2.00
C SER A 44 -7.84 6.88 -3.51
N GLY A 45 -8.39 6.00 -4.35
CA GLY A 45 -8.53 6.21 -5.79
C GLY A 45 -9.77 7.00 -6.21
N PHE A 46 -10.57 7.52 -5.26
CA PHE A 46 -11.87 8.13 -5.55
C PHE A 46 -11.80 9.27 -6.59
N GLY A 47 -10.73 10.07 -6.57
CA GLY A 47 -10.52 11.13 -7.58
C GLY A 47 -10.46 10.59 -9.00
N VAL A 48 -9.83 9.42 -9.22
CA VAL A 48 -9.78 8.75 -10.53
C VAL A 48 -11.18 8.29 -10.94
N PHE A 49 -11.96 7.73 -10.01
CA PHE A 49 -13.35 7.33 -10.28
C PHE A 49 -14.23 8.51 -10.68
N VAL A 50 -14.10 9.66 -10.00
CA VAL A 50 -14.84 10.88 -10.36
C VAL A 50 -14.55 11.31 -11.79
N GLU A 51 -13.28 11.29 -12.21
CA GLU A 51 -12.89 11.66 -13.58
C GLU A 51 -13.37 10.63 -14.63
N ILE A 52 -13.38 9.34 -14.29
CA ILE A 52 -13.97 8.30 -15.15
C ILE A 52 -15.47 8.53 -15.34
N VAL A 53 -16.20 8.84 -14.26
CA VAL A 53 -17.64 9.11 -14.30
C VAL A 53 -17.95 10.37 -15.10
N LYS A 54 -17.19 11.46 -14.90
CA LYS A 54 -17.32 12.69 -15.70
C LYS A 54 -17.13 12.40 -17.19
N TYR A 55 -16.11 11.62 -17.53
CA TYR A 55 -15.85 11.22 -18.90
C TYR A 55 -16.97 10.35 -19.49
N TRP A 56 -17.54 9.43 -18.71
CA TRP A 56 -18.68 8.62 -19.14
C TRP A 56 -19.90 9.48 -19.49
N PHE A 57 -20.18 10.49 -18.68
CA PHE A 57 -21.31 11.40 -18.90
C PHE A 57 -21.05 12.47 -19.97
N SER A 58 -19.80 12.71 -20.38
CA SER A 58 -19.50 13.70 -21.43
C SER A 58 -19.85 13.22 -22.84
N GLY A 59 -20.19 11.93 -23.01
CA GLY A 59 -20.51 11.34 -24.31
C GLY A 59 -19.35 11.40 -25.32
N SER A 60 -18.12 11.65 -24.84
CA SER A 60 -16.95 11.79 -25.69
C SER A 60 -16.50 10.43 -26.24
N PRO A 61 -15.98 10.38 -27.48
CA PRO A 61 -15.43 9.14 -28.03
C PRO A 61 -14.25 8.64 -27.17
N LEU A 62 -14.17 7.31 -27.00
CA LEU A 62 -13.10 6.57 -26.30
C LEU A 62 -11.73 6.80 -26.94
N ASP A 63 -11.14 7.95 -26.62
CA ASP A 63 -9.78 8.32 -26.99
C ASP A 63 -8.99 8.78 -25.77
N VAL A 64 -7.73 8.37 -25.71
CA VAL A 64 -6.81 8.70 -24.62
C VAL A 64 -6.57 10.20 -24.53
N GLN A 65 -6.68 10.95 -25.64
CA GLN A 65 -6.63 12.41 -25.62
C GLN A 65 -7.80 13.00 -24.81
N GLY A 66 -9.01 12.43 -24.93
CA GLY A 66 -10.20 12.82 -24.17
C GLY A 66 -10.17 12.42 -22.69
N LEU A 67 -9.26 11.55 -22.27
CA LEU A 67 -9.08 11.10 -20.88
C LEU A 67 -8.15 12.00 -20.05
N GLN A 68 -8.00 13.28 -20.41
CA GLN A 68 -7.09 14.20 -19.72
C GLN A 68 -7.32 14.24 -18.19
N GLY A 69 -8.58 14.31 -17.75
CA GLY A 69 -8.93 14.29 -16.32
C GLY A 69 -8.45 13.02 -15.62
N VAL A 70 -8.67 11.85 -16.24
CA VAL A 70 -8.23 10.56 -15.71
C VAL A 70 -6.69 10.46 -15.66
N ARG A 71 -5.99 10.95 -16.70
CA ARG A 71 -4.52 11.00 -16.72
C ARG A 71 -3.98 11.87 -15.59
N ALA A 72 -4.54 13.07 -15.42
CA ALA A 72 -4.15 13.98 -14.35
C ALA A 72 -4.41 13.37 -12.95
N ALA A 73 -5.56 12.72 -12.75
CA ALA A 73 -5.88 12.05 -11.51
C ALA A 73 -4.89 10.90 -11.20
N LEU A 74 -4.56 10.07 -12.20
CA LEU A 74 -3.56 9.00 -12.05
C LEU A 74 -2.17 9.56 -11.74
N ALA A 75 -1.78 10.67 -12.38
CA ALA A 75 -0.48 11.32 -12.19
C ALA A 75 -0.25 11.82 -10.75
N VAL A 76 -1.33 12.10 -10.01
CA VAL A 76 -1.28 12.52 -8.59
C VAL A 76 -1.53 11.35 -7.64
N PHE A 77 -2.22 10.30 -8.09
CA PHE A 77 -2.55 9.14 -7.27
C PHE A 77 -1.33 8.30 -6.89
N TYR A 78 -0.57 7.81 -7.87
CA TYR A 78 0.54 6.89 -7.59
C TYR A 78 1.66 7.51 -6.73
N PRO A 79 2.08 8.78 -6.89
CA PRO A 79 3.13 9.35 -6.06
C PRO A 79 2.68 9.50 -4.61
N ALA A 80 1.42 9.86 -4.39
CA ALA A 80 0.86 9.99 -3.04
C ALA A 80 0.82 8.61 -2.34
N LEU A 81 0.34 7.58 -3.04
CA LEU A 81 0.26 6.23 -2.49
C LEU A 81 1.64 5.65 -2.17
N ILE A 82 2.59 5.74 -3.11
CA ILE A 82 3.95 5.21 -2.89
C ILE A 82 4.69 6.05 -1.87
N GLY A 83 4.52 7.38 -1.88
CA GLY A 83 5.11 8.27 -0.88
C GLY A 83 4.74 7.87 0.54
N ALA A 84 3.44 7.70 0.79
CA ALA A 84 2.92 7.27 2.09
C ALA A 84 3.39 5.86 2.47
N ALA A 85 3.28 4.89 1.55
CA ALA A 85 3.66 3.51 1.81
C ALA A 85 5.16 3.33 2.05
N SER A 86 6.01 3.98 1.25
CA SER A 86 7.47 3.95 1.42
C SER A 86 7.90 4.61 2.73
N LEU A 87 7.24 5.69 3.16
CA LEU A 87 7.52 6.29 4.46
C LEU A 87 7.17 5.33 5.61
N GLN A 88 5.98 4.72 5.57
CA GLN A 88 5.57 3.70 6.55
C GLN A 88 6.57 2.54 6.60
N LEU A 89 6.93 2.00 5.44
CA LEU A 89 7.88 0.90 5.34
C LEU A 89 9.29 1.28 5.84
N THR A 90 9.72 2.52 5.59
CA THR A 90 11.01 3.02 6.09
C THR A 90 11.03 3.07 7.61
N LEU A 91 9.99 3.67 8.22
CA LEU A 91 9.87 3.76 9.67
C LEU A 91 9.82 2.37 10.33
N GLU A 92 9.07 1.44 9.75
CA GLU A 92 8.98 0.06 10.22
C GLU A 92 10.32 -0.68 10.07
N ALA A 93 11.01 -0.51 8.93
CA ALA A 93 12.28 -1.17 8.65
C ALA A 93 13.39 -0.68 9.58
N VAL A 94 13.45 0.62 9.86
CA VAL A 94 14.41 1.22 10.81
C VAL A 94 14.16 0.70 12.23
N LYS A 95 12.89 0.63 12.66
CA LYS A 95 12.52 0.08 13.98
C LYS A 95 12.95 -1.38 14.17
N ASN A 96 12.93 -2.17 13.10
CA ASN A 96 13.25 -3.59 13.12
C ASN A 96 14.66 -3.92 12.60
N SER A 97 15.54 -2.93 12.42
CA SER A 97 16.90 -3.09 11.90
C SER A 97 16.98 -3.82 10.54
N LYS A 98 15.96 -3.69 9.68
CA LYS A 98 15.90 -4.31 8.34
C LYS A 98 16.48 -3.39 7.27
N THR A 99 17.81 -3.21 7.28
CA THR A 99 18.50 -2.21 6.44
C THR A 99 18.15 -2.27 4.95
N LEU A 100 18.14 -3.46 4.34
CA LEU A 100 17.80 -3.59 2.90
C LEU A 100 16.34 -3.20 2.59
N MET A 101 15.42 -3.40 3.54
CA MET A 101 14.02 -2.99 3.36
C MET A 101 13.89 -1.47 3.44
N ALA A 102 14.65 -0.82 4.34
CA ALA A 102 14.72 0.64 4.41
C ALA A 102 15.30 1.23 3.12
N VAL A 103 16.39 0.65 2.60
CA VAL A 103 16.97 1.05 1.31
C VAL A 103 15.96 0.89 0.19
N PHE A 104 15.28 -0.26 0.09
CA PHE A 104 14.23 -0.49 -0.90
C PHE A 104 13.10 0.56 -0.83
N ALA A 105 12.64 0.89 0.38
CA ALA A 105 11.58 1.88 0.58
C ALA A 105 12.02 3.28 0.15
N ILE A 106 13.21 3.73 0.56
CA ILE A 106 13.77 5.02 0.19
C ILE A 106 14.05 5.09 -1.32
N SER A 107 14.63 4.03 -1.90
CA SER A 107 14.86 3.97 -3.35
C SER A 107 13.54 4.03 -4.12
N SER A 108 12.51 3.31 -3.67
CA SER A 108 11.18 3.38 -4.27
C SER A 108 10.61 4.80 -4.19
N LEU A 109 10.70 5.46 -3.03
CA LEU A 109 10.29 6.86 -2.87
C LEU A 109 11.01 7.80 -3.85
N LEU A 110 12.33 7.71 -3.95
CA LEU A 110 13.15 8.59 -4.80
C LEU A 110 12.87 8.37 -6.29
N ILE A 111 12.85 7.11 -6.73
CA ILE A 111 12.52 6.75 -8.12
C ILE A 111 11.14 7.29 -8.48
N MET A 112 10.17 7.16 -7.56
CA MET A 112 8.82 7.63 -7.80
C MET A 112 8.69 9.14 -7.82
N LEU A 113 9.44 9.86 -6.99
CA LEU A 113 9.48 11.32 -7.04
C LEU A 113 10.02 11.82 -8.38
N ILE A 114 11.08 11.18 -8.89
CA ILE A 114 11.64 11.49 -10.21
C ILE A 114 10.60 11.18 -11.30
N ALA A 115 9.97 10.01 -11.26
CA ALA A 115 8.93 9.63 -12.22
C ALA A 115 7.74 10.61 -12.19
N ALA A 116 7.29 11.02 -11.00
CA ALA A 116 6.23 12.02 -10.84
C ALA A 116 6.61 13.38 -11.44
N ALA A 117 7.83 13.86 -11.20
CA ALA A 117 8.31 15.10 -11.78
C ALA A 117 8.37 15.02 -13.32
N VAL A 118 8.96 13.96 -13.88
CA VAL A 118 9.10 13.78 -15.33
C VAL A 118 7.74 13.63 -16.01
N LEU A 119 6.89 12.73 -15.52
CA LEU A 119 5.57 12.48 -16.11
C LEU A 119 4.63 13.67 -15.90
N GLY A 120 4.73 14.37 -14.77
CA GLY A 120 3.97 15.59 -14.52
C GLY A 120 4.33 16.72 -15.48
N ILE A 121 5.62 16.91 -15.79
CA ILE A 121 6.07 17.88 -16.79
C ILE A 121 5.56 17.49 -18.19
N GLN A 122 5.64 16.21 -18.55
CA GLN A 122 5.13 15.71 -19.84
C GLN A 122 3.62 15.89 -19.98
N GLU A 123 2.84 15.61 -18.92
CA GLU A 123 1.40 15.84 -18.91
C GLU A 123 1.08 17.33 -18.99
N PHE A 124 1.81 18.20 -18.27
CA PHE A 124 1.62 19.64 -18.40
C PHE A 124 1.86 20.14 -19.84
N ARG A 125 2.84 19.57 -20.54
CA ARG A 125 3.13 19.86 -21.95
C ARG A 125 2.23 19.11 -22.94
N GLN A 126 1.34 18.25 -22.47
CA GLN A 126 0.49 17.36 -23.27
C GLN A 126 1.29 16.47 -24.26
N GLU A 127 2.49 16.05 -23.86
CA GLU A 127 3.39 15.25 -24.69
C GLU A 127 3.16 13.74 -24.50
N GLY A 128 2.72 13.06 -25.57
CA GLY A 128 2.58 11.59 -25.53
C GLY A 128 1.50 11.11 -24.55
N PRO A 129 0.23 11.51 -24.69
CA PRO A 129 -0.84 11.19 -23.74
C PRO A 129 -1.05 9.67 -23.53
N LYS A 130 -0.83 8.85 -24.56
CA LYS A 130 -0.87 7.38 -24.47
C LYS A 130 0.24 6.82 -23.59
N HIS A 131 1.44 7.39 -23.68
CA HIS A 131 2.58 6.98 -22.88
C HIS A 131 2.37 7.35 -21.41
N ILE A 132 1.92 8.57 -21.14
CA ILE A 132 1.64 9.05 -19.78
C ILE A 132 0.55 8.20 -19.12
N PHE A 133 -0.55 7.92 -19.84
CA PHE A 133 -1.62 7.07 -19.32
C PHE A 133 -1.09 5.67 -18.95
N SER A 134 -0.41 5.01 -19.88
CA SER A 134 0.13 3.66 -19.66
C SER A 134 1.12 3.60 -18.49
N LEU A 135 2.05 4.54 -18.41
CA LEU A 135 3.01 4.59 -17.30
C LEU A 135 2.33 4.92 -15.97
N SER A 136 1.44 5.91 -15.92
CA SER A 136 0.75 6.28 -14.68
C SER A 136 -0.12 5.13 -14.17
N PHE A 137 -0.72 4.35 -15.06
CA PHE A 137 -1.44 3.12 -14.71
C PHE A 137 -0.51 2.05 -14.12
N ILE A 138 0.62 1.76 -14.78
CA ILE A 138 1.61 0.78 -14.29
C ILE A 138 2.17 1.22 -12.92
N LEU A 139 2.48 2.50 -12.76
CA LEU A 139 2.97 3.07 -11.50
C LEU A 139 1.91 3.02 -10.39
N SER A 140 0.63 3.14 -10.74
CA SER A 140 -0.47 2.95 -9.79
C SER A 140 -0.55 1.51 -9.30
N LEU A 141 -0.40 0.53 -10.19
CA LEU A 141 -0.32 -0.90 -9.80
C LEU A 141 0.90 -1.18 -8.93
N PHE A 142 2.05 -0.60 -9.30
CA PHE A 142 3.26 -0.67 -8.49
C PHE A 142 3.05 -0.05 -7.11
N GLY A 143 2.31 1.07 -7.03
CA GLY A 143 1.97 1.70 -5.76
C GLY A 143 1.08 0.86 -4.87
N LEU A 144 0.10 0.17 -5.43
CA LEU A 144 -0.70 -0.81 -4.69
C LEU A 144 0.16 -1.97 -4.19
N TRP A 145 1.14 -2.41 -4.97
CA TRP A 145 2.09 -3.44 -4.54
C TRP A 145 3.00 -2.96 -3.40
N ILE A 146 3.60 -1.77 -3.50
CA ILE A 146 4.42 -1.19 -2.43
C ILE A 146 3.58 -0.99 -1.16
N TRP A 147 2.35 -0.48 -1.30
CA TRP A 147 1.41 -0.37 -0.18
C TRP A 147 1.15 -1.73 0.48
N THR A 148 0.96 -2.78 -0.33
CA THR A 148 0.76 -4.14 0.15
C THR A 148 1.97 -4.63 0.96
N VAL A 149 3.19 -4.39 0.46
CA VAL A 149 4.43 -4.75 1.14
C VAL A 149 4.60 -3.97 2.45
N ALA A 150 4.28 -2.67 2.44
CA ALA A 150 4.36 -1.80 3.62
C ALA A 150 3.39 -2.23 4.72
N ASN A 151 2.19 -2.66 4.35
CA ASN A 151 1.12 -3.00 5.31
C ASN A 151 1.01 -4.50 5.60
N ALA A 152 1.92 -5.32 5.07
CA ALA A 152 1.83 -6.78 5.15
C ALA A 152 1.78 -7.33 6.58
N ASP A 153 2.48 -6.68 7.51
CA ASP A 153 2.60 -7.06 8.92
C ASP A 153 1.76 -6.16 9.84
N ASN A 154 0.91 -5.29 9.28
CA ASN A 154 0.01 -4.47 10.09
C ASN A 154 -1.01 -5.37 10.81
N PRO A 155 -0.99 -5.44 12.15
CA PRO A 155 -1.84 -6.36 12.88
C PRO A 155 -3.32 -5.91 12.86
N ASP A 156 -3.60 -4.64 12.61
CA ASP A 156 -4.97 -4.12 12.54
C ASP A 156 -5.68 -4.54 11.24
N LEU A 157 -4.92 -5.05 10.27
CA LEU A 157 -5.43 -5.58 9.00
C LEU A 157 -5.50 -7.12 9.01
N LYS A 158 -5.43 -7.75 10.18
CA LYS A 158 -5.55 -9.20 10.33
C LYS A 158 -6.90 -9.58 10.92
N THR A 159 -7.47 -10.68 10.45
CA THR A 159 -8.76 -11.20 10.93
C THR A 159 -8.66 -11.74 12.36
N LYS A 160 -7.48 -12.21 12.77
CA LYS A 160 -7.31 -12.82 14.10
C LYS A 160 -7.20 -11.73 15.18
N PRO A 161 -8.07 -11.74 16.21
CA PRO A 161 -7.95 -10.81 17.33
C PRO A 161 -6.61 -11.02 18.03
N LYS A 162 -6.00 -9.93 18.49
CA LYS A 162 -4.79 -9.95 19.30
C LYS A 162 -5.10 -10.57 20.66
N PRO A 163 -4.15 -11.29 21.28
CA PRO A 163 -4.32 -11.83 22.64
C PRO A 163 -4.73 -10.78 23.68
N GLU A 164 -4.29 -9.53 23.48
CA GLU A 164 -4.59 -8.36 24.29
C GLU A 164 -5.91 -7.66 23.95
N ASP A 165 -6.62 -8.09 22.89
CA ASP A 165 -7.92 -7.52 22.55
C ASP A 165 -8.94 -7.89 23.64
N ALA A 166 -9.77 -6.91 24.03
CA ALA A 166 -10.84 -7.11 25.00
C ALA A 166 -12.00 -7.92 24.37
N VAL A 167 -11.76 -9.20 24.10
CA VAL A 167 -12.73 -10.11 23.44
C VAL A 167 -13.88 -10.56 24.35
N GLY A 168 -13.95 -10.04 25.57
CA GLY A 168 -14.82 -10.56 26.62
C GLY A 168 -14.34 -11.95 27.04
N GLY A 169 -13.93 -12.11 28.29
CA GLY A 169 -13.60 -13.43 28.82
C GLY A 169 -14.78 -14.40 28.68
N SER A 170 -14.54 -15.70 28.87
CA SER A 170 -15.60 -16.70 28.80
C SER A 170 -16.85 -16.31 29.61
N VAL A 171 -18.02 -16.29 28.96
CA VAL A 171 -19.33 -16.05 29.62
C VAL A 171 -19.69 -17.15 30.62
N THR A 172 -19.00 -18.29 30.58
CA THR A 172 -19.14 -19.38 31.57
C THR A 172 -18.12 -19.29 32.70
N ARG A 173 -17.22 -18.30 32.68
CA ARG A 173 -16.26 -18.10 33.77
C ARG A 173 -17.01 -17.68 35.03
N LYS A 174 -16.85 -18.46 36.10
CA LYS A 174 -17.37 -18.10 37.42
C LYS A 174 -16.79 -16.74 37.82
N LEU A 175 -17.65 -15.75 38.05
CA LEU A 175 -17.23 -14.41 38.45
C LEU A 175 -16.49 -14.49 39.80
N PRO A 176 -15.30 -13.90 39.93
CA PRO A 176 -14.64 -13.76 41.22
C PRO A 176 -15.39 -12.68 42.02
N GLY A 177 -16.13 -13.09 43.04
CA GLY A 177 -16.88 -12.19 43.91
C GLY A 177 -18.24 -12.79 44.29
N SER A 178 -18.70 -12.48 45.50
CA SER A 178 -20.02 -12.85 46.00
C SER A 178 -20.74 -11.59 46.46
N THR A 179 -22.04 -11.48 46.18
CA THR A 179 -22.89 -10.41 46.72
C THR A 179 -23.39 -10.71 48.14
N THR A 180 -22.99 -11.86 48.71
CA THR A 180 -23.28 -12.19 50.12
C THR A 180 -22.57 -11.19 51.04
N GLY A 181 -23.32 -10.20 51.52
CA GLY A 181 -22.82 -9.15 52.43
C GLY A 181 -23.35 -7.75 52.13
N PHE A 182 -24.00 -7.52 50.99
CA PHE A 182 -24.71 -6.27 50.73
C PHE A 182 -26.15 -6.38 51.23
N THR A 183 -26.43 -5.77 52.38
CA THR A 183 -27.80 -5.49 52.86
C THR A 183 -28.06 -3.99 52.70
N GLU A 184 -29.28 -3.64 52.29
CA GLU A 184 -29.76 -2.25 52.22
C GLU A 184 -29.62 -1.49 53.55
#